data_AF-A0A850QWK1-F1
#
_entry.id   AF-A0A850QWK1-F1
#
_cell.length_a   1.000
_cell.length_b   1.000
_cell.length_c   1.000
_cell.angle_alpha   90.00
_cell.angle_beta   90.00
_cell.angle_gamma   90.00
#
_symmetry.space_group_name_H-M   'P 1'
#
loop_
_entity.id
_entity.type
_entity.pdbx_description
1 polymer ?
#
loop_
_entity_poly.entity_id
_entity_poly.type
_entity_poly.pdbx_seq_one_letter_code
_entity_poly.pdbx_strand_id
1 'polypeptide(L)'
;PHGVLFRASSEGKIRKQLIEENLLDAVIGLPEKLFFGTGIPAAILIFKKKKDTKDVMFIDASREFKSGKNQNVLTAENIDKIVKTYRSGDNVDKYAYVATLDEIRENDYNLNIPRYVDTFEEEAEIDLMAVRSERLALQTELADLEAEMAGYLEELGYGA
;
A
#
# COMPACT_ATOMS: atom_id res chain seq x y z
N PRO A 1 -0.17 -7.22 14.31
CA PRO A 1 0.86 -6.41 13.61
C PRO A 1 1.54 -7.28 12.52
N HIS A 2 2.07 -6.68 11.45
CA HIS A 2 2.67 -7.43 10.33
C HIS A 2 3.92 -8.24 10.70
N GLY A 3 4.57 -7.99 11.84
CA GLY A 3 5.80 -8.69 12.25
C GLY A 3 5.73 -10.22 12.19
N VAL A 4 4.58 -10.81 12.52
CA VAL A 4 4.37 -12.27 12.48
C VAL A 4 4.58 -12.88 11.08
N LEU A 5 4.42 -12.08 10.03
CA LEU A 5 4.54 -12.53 8.64
C LEU A 5 5.99 -12.80 8.23
N PHE A 6 6.96 -12.15 8.86
CA PHE A 6 8.35 -12.14 8.36
C PHE A 6 9.43 -12.26 9.44
N ARG A 7 9.11 -12.07 10.73
CA ARG A 7 10.10 -12.22 11.80
C ARG A 7 10.70 -13.62 11.78
N ALA A 8 12.01 -13.67 12.00
CA ALA A 8 12.83 -14.87 11.93
C ALA A 8 12.78 -15.66 13.27
N SER A 9 13.75 -16.55 13.47
CA SER A 9 13.94 -17.30 14.72
C SER A 9 12.73 -18.19 15.07
N SER A 10 12.22 -18.13 16.30
CA SER A 10 11.11 -18.97 16.77
C SER A 10 9.82 -18.72 15.98
N GLU A 11 9.46 -17.46 15.72
CA GLU A 11 8.27 -17.10 14.94
C GLU A 11 8.34 -17.67 13.52
N GLY A 12 9.52 -17.60 12.88
CA GLY A 12 9.74 -18.18 11.56
C GLY A 12 9.56 -19.70 11.51
N LYS A 13 10.05 -20.42 12.53
CA LYS A 13 9.88 -21.88 12.64
C LYS A 13 8.40 -22.27 12.77
N ILE A 14 7.65 -21.55 13.63
CA ILE A 14 6.21 -21.80 13.81
C ILE A 14 5.46 -21.55 12.51
N ARG A 15 5.72 -20.41 11.85
CA ARG A 15 5.10 -20.05 10.59
C ARG A 15 5.35 -21.09 9.50
N LYS A 16 6.61 -21.51 9.33
CA LYS A 16 6.97 -22.58 8.39
C LYS A 16 6.19 -23.86 8.67
N GLN A 17 6.10 -24.28 9.92
CA GLN A 17 5.36 -25.49 10.29
C GLN A 17 3.86 -25.39 9.95
N LEU A 18 3.22 -24.26 10.26
CA LEU A 18 1.79 -24.04 9.96
C LEU A 18 1.50 -24.06 8.45
N ILE A 19 2.43 -23.55 7.63
CA ILE A 19 2.32 -23.56 6.17
C ILE A 19 2.51 -24.98 5.62
N GLU A 20 3.53 -25.71 6.08
CA GLU A 20 3.80 -27.08 5.64
C GLU A 20 2.69 -28.08 6.05
N GLU A 21 2.03 -27.84 7.18
CA GLU A 21 0.84 -28.58 7.61
C GLU A 21 -0.43 -28.21 6.81
N ASN A 22 -0.32 -27.31 5.81
CA ASN A 22 -1.40 -26.80 4.98
C ASN A 22 -2.57 -26.22 5.81
N LEU A 23 -2.25 -25.48 6.87
CA LEU A 23 -3.26 -24.88 7.75
C LEU A 23 -3.57 -23.43 7.38
N LEU A 24 -2.61 -22.71 6.79
CA LEU A 24 -2.80 -21.31 6.39
C LEU A 24 -3.59 -21.24 5.08
N ASP A 25 -4.69 -20.49 5.07
CA ASP A 25 -5.60 -20.35 3.92
C ASP A 25 -5.45 -18.97 3.26
N ALA A 26 -5.36 -17.91 4.07
CA ALA A 26 -5.16 -16.55 3.56
C ALA A 26 -4.38 -15.65 4.52
N VAL A 27 -3.76 -14.63 3.94
CA VAL A 27 -3.09 -13.51 4.62
C VAL A 27 -3.69 -12.21 4.08
N ILE A 28 -4.31 -11.42 4.96
CA ILE A 28 -4.96 -10.16 4.60
C ILE A 28 -4.26 -9.02 5.34
N GLY A 29 -3.63 -8.11 4.61
CA GLY A 29 -3.04 -6.90 5.16
C GLY A 29 -4.09 -5.83 5.33
N LEU A 30 -4.20 -5.26 6.53
CA LEU A 30 -5.16 -4.20 6.81
C LEU A 30 -4.49 -2.82 6.77
N PRO A 31 -5.29 -1.75 6.61
CA PRO A 31 -4.81 -0.38 6.69
C PRO A 31 -4.02 -0.06 7.98
N GLU A 32 -3.12 0.90 7.86
CA GLU A 32 -2.50 1.54 9.02
C GLU A 32 -3.53 2.32 9.85
N LYS A 33 -3.16 2.66 11.09
CA LYS A 33 -3.98 3.51 11.99
C LYS A 33 -5.42 3.02 12.20
N LEU A 34 -5.69 1.72 12.05
CA LEU A 34 -7.01 1.15 12.36
C LEU A 34 -7.28 0.97 13.86
N PHE A 35 -6.26 1.01 14.71
CA PHE A 35 -6.39 0.79 16.15
C PHE A 35 -5.97 2.04 16.92
N PHE A 36 -6.68 2.34 18.00
CA PHE A 36 -6.33 3.46 18.86
C PHE A 36 -4.94 3.26 19.49
N GLY A 37 -4.13 4.33 19.53
CA GLY A 37 -2.83 4.32 20.21
C GLY A 37 -1.65 3.76 19.40
N THR A 38 -1.86 3.29 18.16
CA THR A 38 -0.76 2.90 17.28
C THR A 38 -1.09 3.06 15.80
N GLY A 39 -0.13 3.52 15.01
CA GLY A 39 -0.23 3.56 13.55
C GLY A 39 0.11 2.23 12.89
N ILE A 40 0.59 1.23 13.64
CA ILE A 40 1.13 -0.01 13.06
C ILE A 40 0.02 -0.80 12.34
N PRO A 41 0.21 -1.18 11.07
CA PRO A 41 -0.75 -2.00 10.33
C PRO A 41 -0.84 -3.42 10.91
N ALA A 42 -2.03 -4.00 10.83
CA ALA A 42 -2.31 -5.35 11.28
C ALA A 42 -2.60 -6.26 10.09
N ALA A 43 -2.37 -7.55 10.27
CA ALA A 43 -2.74 -8.57 9.30
C ALA A 43 -3.71 -9.57 9.94
N ILE A 44 -4.60 -10.12 9.15
CA ILE A 44 -5.46 -11.25 9.50
C ILE A 44 -4.89 -12.48 8.81
N LEU A 45 -4.63 -13.55 9.58
CA LEU A 45 -4.32 -14.87 9.03
C LEU A 45 -5.54 -15.76 9.19
N ILE A 46 -6.00 -16.34 8.10
CA ILE A 46 -7.12 -17.27 8.09
C ILE A 46 -6.55 -18.68 8.08
N PHE A 47 -6.97 -19.50 9.05
CA PHE A 47 -6.55 -20.90 9.16
C PHE A 47 -7.72 -21.83 8.90
N LYS A 48 -7.49 -22.86 8.09
CA LYS A 48 -8.49 -23.85 7.70
C LYS A 48 -7.88 -25.25 7.77
N LYS A 49 -8.45 -26.12 8.62
CA LYS A 49 -7.90 -27.47 8.87
C LYS A 49 -8.07 -28.44 7.70
N LYS A 50 -9.05 -28.20 6.84
CA LYS A 50 -9.31 -29.02 5.64
C LYS A 50 -9.39 -28.09 4.44
N LYS A 51 -8.36 -28.12 3.60
CA LYS A 51 -8.27 -27.35 2.37
C LYS A 51 -8.19 -28.30 1.19
N ASP A 52 -8.86 -27.92 0.11
CA ASP A 52 -8.81 -28.66 -1.16
C ASP A 52 -7.52 -28.36 -1.93
N THR A 53 -6.91 -27.19 -1.69
CA THR A 53 -5.64 -26.76 -2.28
C THR A 53 -4.59 -26.46 -1.20
N LYS A 54 -3.32 -26.34 -1.62
CA LYS A 54 -2.22 -25.91 -0.76
C LYS A 54 -1.91 -24.42 -0.86
N ASP A 55 -2.60 -23.73 -1.75
CA ASP A 55 -2.31 -22.35 -2.09
C ASP A 55 -2.78 -21.42 -0.98
N VAL A 56 -2.16 -20.25 -0.89
CA VAL A 56 -2.48 -19.23 0.12
C VAL A 56 -2.85 -17.94 -0.61
N MET A 57 -4.03 -17.43 -0.26
CA MET A 57 -4.52 -16.16 -0.79
C MET A 57 -3.86 -14.99 -0.04
N PHE A 58 -3.20 -14.10 -0.76
CA PHE A 58 -2.71 -12.83 -0.24
C PHE A 58 -3.63 -11.70 -0.70
N ILE A 59 -4.06 -10.85 0.23
CA ILE A 59 -4.87 -9.65 -0.07
C ILE A 59 -4.20 -8.44 0.55
N ASP A 60 -3.90 -7.43 -0.26
CA ASP A 60 -3.48 -6.11 0.24
C ASP A 60 -4.69 -5.17 0.36
N ALA A 61 -5.29 -5.13 1.55
CA ALA A 61 -6.33 -4.18 1.86
C ALA A 61 -5.79 -2.90 2.52
N SER A 62 -4.48 -2.63 2.46
CA SER A 62 -3.86 -1.46 3.10
C SER A 62 -4.48 -0.12 2.68
N ARG A 63 -5.02 -0.05 1.46
CA ARG A 63 -5.70 1.13 0.88
C ARG A 63 -7.22 1.17 1.13
N GLU A 64 -7.77 0.14 1.77
CA GLU A 64 -9.21 0.00 2.03
C GLU A 64 -9.62 0.69 3.33
N PHE A 65 -9.73 2.02 3.31
CA PHE A 65 -10.19 2.74 4.49
C PHE A 65 -10.78 4.11 4.14
N LYS A 66 -11.62 4.62 5.04
CA LYS A 66 -11.93 6.04 5.13
C LYS A 66 -10.96 6.69 6.10
N SER A 67 -10.24 7.71 5.62
CA SER A 67 -9.33 8.49 6.45
C SER A 67 -10.10 9.20 7.58
N GLY A 68 -9.59 9.08 8.79
CA GLY A 68 -10.09 9.81 9.96
C GLY A 68 -8.95 10.56 10.65
N LYS A 69 -9.30 11.51 11.52
CA LYS A 69 -8.31 12.45 12.11
C LYS A 69 -7.20 11.74 12.90
N ASN A 70 -7.57 10.79 13.74
CA ASN A 70 -6.65 10.06 14.63
C ASN A 70 -6.63 8.55 14.36
N GLN A 71 -7.56 8.05 13.54
CA GLN A 71 -7.77 6.64 13.28
C GLN A 71 -8.45 6.50 11.92
N ASN A 72 -8.02 5.53 11.13
CA ASN A 72 -8.69 5.13 9.90
C ASN A 72 -9.91 4.26 10.23
N VAL A 73 -10.96 4.36 9.42
CA VAL A 73 -12.18 3.59 9.58
C VAL A 73 -12.33 2.63 8.42
N LEU A 74 -12.44 1.34 8.74
CA LEU A 74 -12.81 0.31 7.77
C LEU A 74 -14.33 0.35 7.58
N THR A 75 -14.79 0.84 6.43
CA THR A 75 -16.23 0.98 6.15
C THR A 75 -16.86 -0.36 5.75
N ALA A 76 -18.20 -0.45 5.77
CA ALA A 76 -18.89 -1.67 5.32
C ALA A 76 -18.53 -2.04 3.88
N GLU A 77 -18.41 -1.04 2.98
CA GLU A 77 -18.01 -1.25 1.58
C GLU A 77 -16.60 -1.83 1.46
N ASN A 78 -15.66 -1.34 2.28
CA ASN A 78 -14.30 -1.89 2.32
C ASN A 78 -14.32 -3.35 2.78
N ILE A 79 -15.07 -3.66 3.83
CA ILE A 79 -15.20 -5.04 4.36
C ILE A 79 -15.80 -5.95 3.30
N ASP A 80 -16.88 -5.53 2.64
CA ASP A 80 -17.55 -6.32 1.62
C ASP A 80 -16.62 -6.62 0.44
N LYS A 81 -15.80 -5.65 0.02
CA LYS A 81 -14.78 -5.86 -1.01
C LYS A 81 -13.76 -6.93 -0.59
N ILE A 82 -13.18 -6.81 0.61
CA ILE A 82 -12.19 -7.77 1.14
C ILE A 82 -12.80 -9.18 1.21
N VAL A 83 -14.01 -9.29 1.77
CA VAL A 83 -14.71 -10.57 1.93
C VAL A 83 -15.08 -11.17 0.58
N LYS A 84 -15.54 -10.36 -0.37
CA LYS A 84 -15.87 -10.82 -1.72
C LYS A 84 -14.64 -11.37 -2.42
N THR A 85 -13.51 -10.66 -2.37
CA THR A 85 -12.25 -11.12 -2.97
C THR A 85 -11.77 -12.41 -2.32
N TYR A 86 -11.77 -12.50 -0.99
CA TYR A 86 -11.42 -13.75 -0.30
C TYR A 86 -12.31 -14.93 -0.73
N ARG A 87 -13.61 -14.71 -0.91
CA ARG A 87 -14.55 -15.76 -1.29
C ARG A 87 -14.48 -16.17 -2.76
N SER A 88 -14.09 -15.27 -3.67
CA SER A 88 -13.90 -15.65 -5.07
C SER A 88 -12.67 -16.53 -5.24
N GLY A 89 -11.60 -16.25 -4.49
CA GLY A 89 -10.36 -17.03 -4.54
C GLY A 89 -9.58 -16.81 -5.84
N ASP A 90 -9.83 -15.69 -6.52
CA ASP A 90 -9.19 -15.32 -7.77
C ASP A 90 -8.11 -14.24 -7.55
N ASN A 91 -7.13 -14.21 -8.45
CA ASN A 91 -6.18 -13.10 -8.53
C ASN A 91 -6.91 -11.81 -8.92
N VAL A 92 -6.52 -10.70 -8.29
CA VAL A 92 -7.01 -9.36 -8.60
C VAL A 92 -5.81 -8.45 -8.74
N ASP A 93 -5.69 -7.80 -9.89
CA ASP A 93 -4.56 -6.93 -10.20
C ASP A 93 -4.31 -5.91 -9.08
N LYS A 94 -3.06 -5.83 -8.65
CA LYS A 94 -2.57 -4.97 -7.56
C LYS A 94 -3.30 -5.09 -6.22
N TYR A 95 -4.06 -6.15 -6.00
CA TYR A 95 -4.90 -6.28 -4.81
C TYR A 95 -4.88 -7.67 -4.18
N ALA A 96 -4.94 -8.74 -4.96
CA ALA A 96 -4.95 -10.10 -4.45
C ALA A 96 -4.17 -11.07 -5.35
N TYR A 97 -3.48 -12.02 -4.73
CA TYR A 97 -2.71 -13.04 -5.42
C TYR A 97 -2.81 -14.37 -4.68
N VAL A 98 -3.08 -15.45 -5.41
CA VAL A 98 -3.09 -16.82 -4.91
C VAL A 98 -1.70 -17.42 -5.14
N ALA A 99 -0.91 -17.46 -4.08
CA ALA A 99 0.43 -18.02 -4.14
C ALA A 99 0.42 -19.53 -3.88
N THR A 100 1.15 -20.26 -4.70
CA THR A 100 1.43 -21.67 -4.51
C THR A 100 2.35 -21.90 -3.32
N LEU A 101 2.32 -23.11 -2.76
CA LEU A 101 3.22 -23.49 -1.68
C LEU A 101 4.71 -23.37 -2.09
N ASP A 102 5.04 -23.64 -3.35
CA ASP A 102 6.42 -23.58 -3.82
C ASP A 102 6.93 -22.14 -3.92
N GLU A 103 6.12 -21.18 -4.39
CA GLU A 103 6.45 -19.74 -4.33
C GLU A 103 6.67 -19.28 -2.88
N ILE A 104 5.90 -19.81 -1.92
CA ILE A 104 6.08 -19.49 -0.50
C ILE A 104 7.40 -20.05 0.04
N ARG A 105 7.80 -21.25 -0.40
CA ARG A 105 9.09 -21.85 -0.03
C ARG A 105 10.26 -21.08 -0.62
N GLU A 106 10.16 -20.67 -1.88
CA GLU A 106 11.15 -19.82 -2.56
C GLU A 106 11.33 -18.47 -1.86
N ASN A 107 10.25 -17.95 -1.26
CA ASN A 107 10.28 -16.75 -0.43
C ASN A 107 10.70 -17.01 1.04
N ASP A 108 11.31 -18.14 1.36
CA ASP A 108 11.74 -18.50 2.72
C ASP A 108 10.60 -18.45 3.76
N TYR A 109 9.37 -18.79 3.34
CA TYR A 109 8.16 -18.69 4.16
C TYR A 109 7.89 -17.26 4.67
N ASN A 110 8.40 -16.25 3.98
CA ASN A 110 8.13 -14.85 4.30
C ASN A 110 6.78 -14.45 3.70
N LEU A 111 5.80 -14.24 4.57
CA LEU A 111 4.42 -13.89 4.17
C LEU A 111 4.21 -12.39 3.99
N ASN A 112 5.28 -11.61 3.80
CA ASN A 112 5.13 -10.18 3.49
C ASN A 112 4.35 -10.00 2.19
N ILE A 113 3.21 -9.34 2.29
CA ILE A 113 2.24 -9.20 1.20
C ILE A 113 2.86 -8.58 -0.07
N PRO A 114 3.75 -7.55 -0.02
CA PRO A 114 4.40 -7.02 -1.21
C PRO A 114 5.29 -8.00 -1.98
N ARG A 115 5.55 -9.20 -1.45
CA ARG A 115 6.26 -10.28 -2.18
C ARG A 115 5.34 -11.04 -3.15
N TYR A 116 4.03 -10.91 -2.97
CA TYR A 116 3.01 -11.67 -3.69
C TYR A 116 2.03 -10.77 -4.44
N VAL A 117 1.72 -9.61 -3.86
CA VAL A 117 0.85 -8.61 -4.48
C VAL A 117 1.71 -7.43 -4.87
N ASP A 118 1.95 -7.29 -6.17
CA ASP A 118 2.65 -6.11 -6.70
C ASP A 118 1.67 -4.94 -6.77
N THR A 119 1.81 -4.00 -5.83
CA THR A 119 1.00 -2.78 -5.78
C THR A 119 1.69 -1.58 -6.43
N PHE A 120 2.81 -1.80 -7.13
CA PHE A 120 3.54 -0.73 -7.78
C PHE A 120 2.68 -0.09 -8.89
N GLU A 121 2.63 1.22 -8.88
CA GLU A 121 2.06 2.02 -9.96
C GLU A 121 3.25 2.63 -10.69
N GLU A 122 3.42 2.28 -11.96
CA GLU A 122 4.37 3.00 -12.81
C GLU A 122 3.94 4.47 -12.82
N GLU A 123 4.82 5.34 -12.34
CA GLU A 123 4.61 6.79 -12.45
C GLU A 123 4.45 7.12 -13.93
N ALA A 124 3.43 7.93 -14.25
CA ALA A 124 3.23 8.37 -15.63
C ALA A 124 4.52 9.04 -16.13
N GLU A 125 4.96 8.66 -17.34
CA GLU A 125 6.12 9.29 -17.95
C GLU A 125 5.92 10.81 -18.00
N ILE A 126 6.78 11.53 -17.26
CA ILE A 126 6.75 12.98 -17.25
C ILE A 126 7.34 13.46 -18.57
N ASP A 127 6.57 14.19 -19.36
CA ASP A 127 7.11 14.92 -20.51
C ASP A 127 8.03 16.05 -20.02
N LEU A 128 9.32 15.75 -19.95
CA LEU A 128 10.36 16.69 -19.51
C LEU A 128 10.42 17.94 -20.39
N MET A 129 10.01 17.86 -21.66
CA MET A 129 9.98 19.01 -22.55
C MET A 129 8.79 19.92 -22.24
N ALA A 130 7.63 19.34 -21.96
CA ALA A 130 6.46 20.10 -21.50
C ALA A 130 6.75 20.80 -20.17
N VAL A 131 7.29 20.09 -19.18
CA VAL A 131 7.67 20.67 -17.87
C VAL A 131 8.71 21.77 -18.02
N ARG A 132 9.71 21.59 -18.90
CA ARG A 132 10.70 22.63 -19.18
C ARG A 132 10.07 23.87 -19.82
N SER A 133 9.14 23.68 -20.75
CA SER A 133 8.42 24.77 -21.42
C SER A 133 7.58 25.57 -20.41
N GLU A 134 6.83 24.86 -19.56
CA GLU A 134 6.03 25.46 -18.49
C GLU A 134 6.91 26.24 -17.50
N ARG A 135 8.03 25.65 -17.06
CA ARG A 135 9.00 26.32 -16.19
C ARG A 135 9.52 27.62 -16.81
N LEU A 136 9.83 27.63 -18.10
CA LEU A 136 10.31 28.83 -18.79
C LEU A 136 9.23 29.91 -18.88
N ALA A 137 7.99 29.53 -19.18
CA ALA A 137 6.85 30.46 -19.20
C ALA A 137 6.63 31.10 -17.82
N LEU A 138 6.64 30.29 -16.75
CA LEU A 138 6.51 30.77 -15.37
C LEU A 138 7.67 31.68 -14.96
N GLN A 139 8.89 31.44 -15.46
CA GLN A 139 10.03 32.35 -15.21
C GLN A 139 9.85 33.71 -15.88
N THR A 140 9.26 33.74 -17.08
CA THR A 140 8.94 35.00 -17.76
C THR A 140 7.84 35.76 -17.02
N GLU A 141 6.75 35.06 -16.67
CA GLU A 141 5.64 35.66 -15.91
C GLU A 141 6.11 36.19 -14.55
N LEU A 142 6.97 35.46 -13.85
CA LEU A 142 7.57 35.91 -12.58
C LEU A 142 8.39 37.19 -12.77
N ALA A 143 9.20 37.28 -13.84
CA ALA A 143 10.01 38.45 -14.12
C ALA A 143 9.14 39.69 -14.42
N ASP A 144 8.04 39.50 -15.16
CA ASP A 144 7.08 40.58 -15.43
C ASP A 144 6.39 41.06 -14.15
N LEU A 145 5.98 40.13 -13.28
CA LEU A 145 5.41 40.43 -11.96
C LEU A 145 6.40 41.15 -11.03
N GLU A 146 7.67 40.75 -11.05
CA GLU A 146 8.73 41.41 -10.27
C GLU A 146 8.96 42.85 -10.74
N ALA A 147 8.91 43.10 -12.06
CA ALA A 147 9.01 44.44 -12.62
C ALA A 147 7.81 45.33 -12.22
N GLU A 148 6.60 44.78 -12.28
CA GLU A 148 5.39 45.48 -11.85
C GLU A 148 5.44 45.81 -10.34
N MET A 149 5.86 44.84 -9.52
CA MET A 149 6.04 45.02 -8.08
C MET A 149 7.09 46.09 -7.77
N ALA A 150 8.21 46.13 -8.50
CA ALA A 150 9.23 47.16 -8.34
C ALA A 150 8.67 48.56 -8.63
N GLY A 151 7.83 48.71 -9.67
CA GLY A 151 7.13 49.95 -9.97
C GLY A 151 6.22 50.42 -8.82
N TYR A 152 5.41 49.52 -8.27
CA TYR A 152 4.58 49.85 -7.10
C TYR A 152 5.39 50.24 -5.86
N LEU A 153 6.53 49.59 -5.63
CA LEU A 153 7.41 49.93 -4.50
C LEU A 153 8.05 51.32 -4.67
N GLU A 154 8.39 51.71 -5.90
CA GLU A 154 8.90 53.05 -6.20
C GLU A 154 7.81 54.13 -5.97
N GLU A 155 6.58 53.90 -6.44
CA GLU A 155 5.43 54.80 -6.22
C GLU A 155 5.11 54.98 -4.72
N LEU A 156 5.31 53.95 -3.91
CA LEU A 156 5.08 53.98 -2.45
C LEU A 156 6.27 54.52 -1.65
N GLY A 157 7.38 54.90 -2.30
CA GLY A 157 8.56 55.47 -1.64
C GLY A 157 9.47 54.46 -0.95
N TYR A 158 9.40 53.18 -1.34
CA TYR A 158 10.25 52.10 -0.85
C TYR A 158 11.37 51.69 -1.82
N GLY A 159 11.55 52.42 -2.93
CA GLY A 159 12.66 52.21 -3.87
C GLY A 159 14.01 52.58 -3.24
N ALA A 160 14.93 51.62 -3.16
CA ALA A 160 16.33 51.84 -2.80
C ALA A 160 17.19 52.05 -4.05
#